data_AF-A0A350QHE3-F1
#
_entry.id   AF-A0A350QHE3-F1
#
_cell.length_a   1.000
_cell.length_b   1.000
_cell.length_c   1.000
_cell.angle_alpha   90.00
_cell.angle_beta   90.00
_cell.angle_gamma   90.00
#
_symmetry.space_group_name_H-M   'P 1'
#
loop_
_entity.id
_entity.type
_entity.pdbx_description
1 polymer ?
#
loop_
_entity_poly.entity_id
_entity_poly.type
_entity_poly.pdbx_seq_one_letter_code
_entity_poly.pdbx_strand_id
1 'polypeptide(L)'
;MNLEQFLLDVYAQTEGGKKYYPYKGVRGPKAGLYSVSYSGRSNEYVGVSEQELITAIEAGRFSSRGTIRMLPLEKLAGMQRNGFSPTHYKGLPIKK
;
A
#
# COMPACT_ATOMS: atom_id res chain seq x y z
N MET A 1 -14.28 3.18 -11.07
CA MET A 1 -13.22 2.37 -10.44
C MET A 1 -13.87 1.60 -9.30
N ASN A 2 -13.56 0.31 -9.12
CA ASN A 2 -14.16 -0.45 -8.01
C ASN A 2 -13.35 -0.20 -6.72
N LEU A 3 -13.98 0.42 -5.71
CA LEU A 3 -13.36 0.73 -4.43
C LEU A 3 -13.01 -0.52 -3.62
N GLU A 4 -13.67 -1.66 -3.89
CA GLU A 4 -13.41 -2.95 -3.23
C GLU A 4 -11.98 -3.48 -3.47
N GLN A 5 -11.28 -2.93 -4.47
CA GLN A 5 -9.89 -3.28 -4.73
C GLN A 5 -8.92 -2.57 -3.79
N PHE A 6 -9.36 -1.60 -2.99
CA PHE A 6 -8.49 -0.79 -2.14
C PHE A 6 -8.65 -1.15 -0.65
N LEU A 7 -7.54 -1.06 0.09
CA LEU A 7 -7.57 -1.11 1.56
C LEU A 7 -7.62 0.31 2.12
N LEU A 8 -8.80 0.83 2.39
CA LEU A 8 -8.99 2.25 2.75
C LEU A 8 -8.49 2.60 4.16
N ASP A 9 -8.44 1.61 5.06
CA ASP A 9 -7.94 1.78 6.42
C ASP A 9 -6.43 2.00 6.48
N VAL A 10 -5.70 1.72 5.40
CA VAL A 10 -4.26 1.91 5.29
C VAL A 10 -4.00 2.97 4.23
N TYR A 11 -3.25 4.01 4.59
CA TYR A 11 -2.84 5.00 3.60
C TYR A 11 -1.49 5.61 3.88
N ALA A 12 -0.85 6.07 2.80
CA ALA A 12 0.22 7.05 2.86
C ALA A 12 -0.37 8.43 2.57
N GLN A 13 0.01 9.41 3.39
CA GLN A 13 -0.35 10.80 3.20
C GLN A 13 0.89 11.62 2.91
N THR A 14 0.87 12.39 1.82
CA THR A 14 1.95 13.32 1.47
C THR A 14 1.79 14.65 2.21
N GLU A 15 2.81 15.51 2.18
CA GLU A 15 2.79 16.84 2.81
C GLU A 15 1.63 17.71 2.31
N GLY A 16 1.22 17.56 1.04
CA GLY A 16 0.06 18.25 0.47
C GLY A 16 -1.29 17.66 0.86
N GLY A 17 -1.36 16.73 1.83
CA GLY A 17 -2.60 16.10 2.29
C GLY A 17 -3.16 15.02 1.37
N LYS A 18 -2.49 14.72 0.25
CA LYS A 18 -2.95 13.71 -0.71
C LYS A 18 -2.77 12.30 -0.16
N LYS A 19 -3.84 11.50 -0.21
CA LYS A 19 -3.86 10.11 0.29
C LYS A 19 -3.69 9.11 -0.85
N TYR A 20 -2.89 8.08 -0.56
CA TYR A 20 -2.63 6.94 -1.42
C TYR A 20 -2.97 5.67 -0.67
N TYR A 21 -3.67 4.77 -1.33
CA TYR A 21 -4.22 3.56 -0.71
C TYR A 21 -3.65 2.31 -1.39
N PRO A 22 -3.33 1.24 -0.63
CA PRO A 22 -3.00 -0.06 -1.18
C PRO A 22 -4.12 -0.55 -2.10
N TYR A 23 -3.75 -1.15 -3.21
CA TYR A 23 -4.72 -1.75 -4.15
C TYR A 23 -4.34 -3.20 -4.47
N LYS A 24 -5.36 -4.04 -4.69
CA LYS A 24 -5.23 -5.43 -5.12
C LYS A 24 -4.80 -5.47 -6.59
N GLY A 25 -3.87 -6.35 -6.92
CA GLY A 25 -3.52 -6.63 -8.30
C GLY A 25 -4.75 -7.12 -9.07
N VAL A 26 -4.94 -6.62 -10.30
CA VAL A 26 -6.09 -7.02 -11.15
C VAL A 26 -5.74 -8.21 -12.04
N ARG A 27 -4.45 -8.45 -12.32
CA ARG A 27 -3.98 -9.49 -13.23
C ARG A 27 -2.58 -9.99 -12.87
N GLY A 28 -2.24 -11.16 -13.39
CA GLY A 28 -0.93 -11.79 -13.21
C GLY A 28 -0.79 -12.50 -11.85
N PRO A 29 0.43 -12.88 -11.44
CA PRO A 29 0.67 -13.70 -10.25
C PRO A 29 0.32 -13.02 -8.92
N LYS A 30 -0.05 -11.74 -8.93
CA LYS A 30 -0.49 -10.97 -7.76
C LYS A 30 -1.96 -10.53 -7.87
N ALA A 31 -2.74 -11.19 -8.73
CA ALA A 31 -4.17 -10.92 -8.82
C ALA A 31 -4.84 -11.19 -7.45
N GLY A 32 -5.67 -10.26 -6.98
CA GLY A 32 -6.31 -10.31 -5.67
C GLY A 32 -5.40 -10.01 -4.47
N LEU A 33 -4.09 -9.82 -4.68
CA LEU A 33 -3.10 -9.58 -3.62
C LEU A 33 -2.58 -8.15 -3.62
N TYR A 34 -2.09 -7.69 -2.46
CA TYR A 34 -1.38 -6.43 -2.29
C TYR A 34 0.11 -6.62 -2.59
N SER A 35 0.71 -5.66 -3.30
CA SER A 35 2.13 -5.73 -3.66
C SER A 35 2.96 -4.96 -2.64
N VAL A 36 3.78 -5.65 -1.85
CA VAL A 36 4.60 -5.06 -0.77
C VAL A 36 6.08 -5.37 -0.96
N SER A 37 6.96 -4.50 -0.49
CA SER A 37 8.41 -4.72 -0.39
C SER A 37 8.87 -4.26 0.98
N TYR A 38 9.37 -5.17 1.83
CA TYR A 38 9.82 -4.82 3.18
C TYR A 38 11.19 -4.14 3.21
N SER A 39 11.99 -4.28 2.15
CA SER A 39 13.30 -3.64 2.00
C SER A 39 13.24 -2.27 1.32
N GLY A 40 12.11 -1.95 0.67
CA GLY A 40 11.93 -0.76 -0.15
C GLY A 40 12.44 -0.91 -1.59
N ARG A 41 13.04 -2.06 -1.94
CA ARG A 41 13.59 -2.30 -3.28
C ARG A 41 12.50 -2.62 -4.29
N SER A 42 12.63 -2.05 -5.49
CA SER A 42 11.62 -2.10 -6.56
C SER A 42 11.45 -3.49 -7.20
N ASN A 43 12.49 -4.34 -7.13
CA ASN A 43 12.51 -5.71 -7.62
C ASN A 43 12.07 -6.76 -6.57
N GLU A 44 11.93 -6.37 -5.31
CA GLU A 44 11.61 -7.29 -4.19
C GLU A 44 10.13 -7.23 -3.77
N TYR A 45 9.26 -6.84 -4.70
CA TYR A 45 7.84 -6.79 -4.43
C TYR A 45 7.22 -8.18 -4.44
N VAL A 46 6.59 -8.57 -3.33
CA VAL A 46 5.83 -9.82 -3.18
C VAL A 46 4.33 -9.52 -3.06
N GLY A 47 3.51 -10.50 -3.45
CA GLY A 47 2.06 -10.43 -3.25
C GLY A 47 1.70 -10.96 -1.86
N VAL A 48 0.87 -10.23 -1.11
CA VAL A 48 0.35 -10.64 0.20
C VAL A 48 -1.16 -10.43 0.27
N SER A 49 -1.83 -11.25 1.06
CA SER A 49 -3.24 -11.08 1.41
C SER A 49 -3.46 -9.84 2.27
N GLU A 50 -4.72 -9.46 2.44
CA GLU A 50 -5.12 -8.36 3.31
C GLU A 50 -4.70 -8.60 4.76
N GLN A 51 -4.94 -9.80 5.27
CA GLN A 51 -4.58 -10.19 6.63
C GLN A 51 -3.07 -10.13 6.85
N GLU A 52 -2.27 -10.66 5.93
CA GLU A 52 -0.80 -10.60 6.02
C GLU A 52 -0.27 -9.16 5.96
N LEU A 53 -0.89 -8.30 5.13
CA LEU A 53 -0.54 -6.88 5.08
C LEU A 53 -0.83 -6.20 6.42
N ILE A 54 -2.02 -6.42 7.00
CA ILE A 54 -2.41 -5.86 8.30
C ILE A 54 -1.44 -6.32 9.39
N THR A 55 -1.18 -7.62 9.48
CA THR A 55 -0.23 -8.18 10.46
C THR A 55 1.16 -7.57 10.29
N ALA A 56 1.63 -7.35 9.06
CA ALA A 56 2.93 -6.71 8.82
C ALA A 56 2.95 -5.21 9.22
N ILE A 57 1.84 -4.50 9.08
CA ILE A 57 1.69 -3.11 9.54
C ILE A 57 1.70 -3.05 11.06
N GLU A 58 0.91 -3.90 11.72
CA GLU A 58 0.83 -3.98 13.18
C GLU A 58 2.17 -4.40 13.81
N ALA A 59 2.91 -5.28 13.12
CA ALA A 59 4.27 -5.66 13.52
C ALA A 59 5.35 -4.61 13.17
N GLY A 60 4.97 -3.45 12.63
CA GLY A 60 5.91 -2.36 12.33
C GLY A 60 6.88 -2.64 11.19
N ARG A 61 6.61 -3.61 10.30
CA ARG A 61 7.55 -4.01 9.22
C ARG A 61 7.78 -2.93 8.15
N PHE A 62 7.04 -1.83 8.20
CA PHE A 62 7.13 -0.71 7.27
C PHE A 62 7.74 0.56 7.87
N SER A 63 8.20 0.53 9.12
CA SER A 63 8.70 1.73 9.84
C SER A 63 9.97 2.34 9.25
N SER A 64 10.84 1.53 8.65
CA SER A 64 12.15 1.97 8.17
C SER A 64 12.20 2.16 6.65
N ARG A 65 12.02 1.08 5.88
CA ARG A 65 12.16 1.08 4.41
C ARG A 65 11.03 0.39 3.66
N GLY A 66 10.11 -0.24 4.38
CA GLY A 66 9.03 -0.99 3.74
C GLY A 66 8.11 -0.08 2.91
N THR A 67 7.70 -0.56 1.75
CA THR A 67 6.77 0.14 0.84
C THR A 67 5.67 -0.77 0.34
N ILE A 68 4.52 -0.19 0.04
CA ILE A 68 3.34 -0.84 -0.51
C ILE A 68 3.01 -0.15 -1.83
N ARG A 69 2.63 -0.89 -2.88
CA ARG A 69 2.11 -0.27 -4.10
C ARG A 69 0.76 0.39 -3.80
N MET A 70 0.69 1.70 -3.95
CA MET A 70 -0.51 2.48 -3.65
C MET A 70 -0.90 3.41 -4.80
N LEU A 71 -2.18 3.79 -4.84
CA LEU A 71 -2.74 4.75 -5.79
C LEU A 71 -3.73 5.68 -5.06
N PRO A 72 -3.92 6.93 -5.53
CA PRO A 72 -5.01 7.76 -5.05
C PRO A 72 -6.34 7.22 -5.60
N LEU A 73 -7.45 7.51 -4.91
CA LEU A 73 -8.78 7.05 -5.32
C LEU A 73 -9.23 7.66 -6.66
N GLU A 74 -8.76 8.86 -6.97
CA GLU A 74 -9.10 9.58 -8.20
C GLU A 74 -8.31 9.12 -9.42
N LYS A 75 -7.63 7.95 -9.34
CA LYS A 75 -6.61 7.44 -10.28
C LYS A 75 -6.71 8.04 -11.69
N LEU A 76 -5.83 8.99 -11.99
CA LEU A 76 -5.68 9.54 -13.34
C LEU A 76 -5.06 8.48 -14.26
N ALA A 77 -5.56 8.40 -15.50
CA ALA A 77 -4.97 7.56 -16.54
C ALA A 77 -3.48 7.89 -16.67
N GLY A 78 -2.61 6.87 -16.65
CA GLY A 78 -1.16 7.04 -16.73
C GLY A 78 -0.42 7.17 -15.40
N MET A 79 -1.08 7.17 -14.24
CA MET A 79 -0.35 7.15 -12.96
C MET A 79 0.49 5.88 -12.80
N GLN A 80 1.80 6.10 -12.58
CA GLN A 80 2.71 5.04 -12.21
C GLN A 80 2.31 4.44 -10.86
N ARG A 81 2.38 3.11 -10.77
CA ARG A 81 2.06 2.36 -9.56
C ARG A 81 3.20 2.53 -8.57
N ASN A 82 3.23 3.63 -7.82
CA ASN A 82 4.35 3.95 -6.93
C ASN A 82 4.29 3.16 -5.61
N GLY A 83 5.47 2.94 -5.02
CA GLY A 83 5.62 2.37 -3.69
C GLY A 83 5.64 3.47 -2.64
N PHE A 84 4.84 3.35 -1.59
CA PHE A 84 4.82 4.28 -0.47
C PHE A 84 4.92 3.52 0.86
N SER A 85 5.63 4.08 1.82
CA SER A 85 5.54 3.62 3.21
C SER A 85 4.19 4.09 3.78
N PRO A 86 3.38 3.19 4.36
CA PRO A 86 2.13 3.57 5.00
C PRO A 86 2.43 4.51 6.17
N THR A 87 1.63 5.58 6.29
CA THR A 87 1.76 6.54 7.40
C THR A 87 0.64 6.39 8.41
N HIS A 88 -0.51 5.82 8.01
CA HIS A 88 -1.66 5.64 8.87
C HIS A 88 -2.29 4.26 8.73
N TYR A 89 -2.86 3.76 9.83
CA TYR A 89 -3.73 2.60 9.89
C TYR A 89 -4.94 2.91 10.79
N LYS A 90 -6.16 2.68 10.31
CA LYS A 90 -7.42 3.01 11.01
C LYS A 90 -7.49 4.47 11.49
N GLY A 91 -6.95 5.39 10.69
CA GLY A 91 -6.89 6.81 11.00
C GLY A 91 -5.81 7.22 12.01
N LEU A 92 -5.07 6.27 12.58
CA LEU A 92 -3.99 6.53 13.53
C LEU A 92 -2.62 6.50 12.83
N PRO A 93 -1.67 7.36 13.21
CA PRO A 93 -0.30 7.28 12.73
C PRO A 93 0.34 5.93 13.08
N ILE A 94 1.01 5.29 12.10
CA ILE A 94 1.81 4.09 12.35
C ILE A 94 3.11 4.54 13.03
N LYS A 95 3.45 3.92 14.17
CA LYS A 95 4.71 4.18 14.87
C LYS A 95 5.88 3.75 13.98
N LYS A 96 6.83 4.66 13.78
CA LYS A 96 8.10 4.38 13.09
C LYS A 96 9.18 4.01 14.10
#